data_AF-A0A935HF62-F1
#
_entry.id   AF-A0A935HF62-F1
#
_cell.length_a   1.000
_cell.length_b   1.000
_cell.length_c   1.000
_cell.angle_alpha   90.00
_cell.angle_beta   90.00
_cell.angle_gamma   90.00
#
_symmetry.space_group_name_H-M   'P 1'
#
loop_
_entity.id
_entity.type
_entity.pdbx_description
1 polymer ?
#
loop_
_entity_poly.entity_id
_entity_poly.type
_entity_poly.pdbx_seq_one_letter_code
_entity_poly.pdbx_strand_id
1 'polypeptide(L)'
;MDIASSGIPMIEENRTVFNNTHAASLNLLQNFSKKLNMKFNISVTGDKNTQTSQKHTELFFNKDTIAYFESNDWITKPKTAEGQIEAEYYFSDKSRLKYIGKGATNVSNEASHLLFNSDRITQNLSSKVLSVSNQLSYTFRPSSKML
;
A
#
# COMPACT_ATOMS: atom_id res chain seq x y z
N MET A 1 -34.11 -9.93 -33.43
CA MET A 1 -34.84 -8.78 -32.88
C MET A 1 -33.92 -8.20 -31.83
N ASP A 2 -33.12 -7.23 -32.25
CA ASP A 2 -32.05 -6.66 -31.45
C ASP A 2 -32.65 -5.74 -30.38
N ILE A 3 -32.46 -6.10 -29.12
CA ILE A 3 -32.86 -5.26 -28.00
C ILE A 3 -31.65 -4.37 -27.72
N ALA A 4 -31.69 -3.16 -28.29
CA ALA A 4 -30.74 -2.11 -27.98
C ALA A 4 -30.67 -1.94 -26.44
N SER A 5 -29.45 -1.94 -25.89
CA SER A 5 -29.19 -1.55 -24.51
C SER A 5 -29.47 -0.06 -24.36
N SER A 6 -30.76 0.29 -24.30
CA SER A 6 -31.21 1.63 -23.99
C SER A 6 -30.67 1.97 -22.60
N GLY A 7 -29.88 3.03 -22.54
CA GLY A 7 -29.08 3.41 -21.39
C GLY A 7 -29.92 3.41 -20.13
N ILE A 8 -29.61 2.47 -19.24
CA ILE A 8 -30.04 2.52 -17.85
C ILE A 8 -29.48 3.85 -17.31
N PRO A 9 -30.32 4.77 -16.80
CA PRO A 9 -29.81 5.92 -16.08
C PRO A 9 -29.10 5.37 -14.85
N MET A 10 -27.76 5.32 -14.88
CA MET A 10 -27.00 5.11 -13.66
C MET A 10 -27.24 6.35 -12.81
N ILE A 11 -28.00 6.20 -11.72
CA ILE A 11 -28.05 7.21 -10.67
C ILE A 11 -26.60 7.42 -10.21
N GLU A 12 -26.17 8.70 -10.18
CA GLU A 12 -24.78 9.08 -9.89
C GLU A 12 -24.30 8.43 -8.59
N GLU A 13 -23.21 7.68 -8.67
CA GLU A 13 -22.51 7.18 -7.49
C GLU A 13 -21.92 8.38 -6.75
N ASN A 14 -22.50 8.73 -5.60
CA ASN A 14 -21.92 9.75 -4.74
C ASN A 14 -20.86 9.12 -3.83
N ARG A 15 -19.59 9.41 -4.12
CA ARG A 15 -18.43 8.92 -3.37
C ARG A 15 -17.82 10.04 -2.55
N THR A 16 -17.82 9.89 -1.22
CA THR A 16 -17.04 10.78 -0.34
C THR A 16 -15.85 10.03 0.24
N VAL A 17 -14.68 10.69 0.27
CA VAL A 17 -13.41 10.12 0.74
C VAL A 17 -12.81 11.07 1.77
N PHE A 18 -12.63 10.60 2.99
CA PHE A 18 -11.94 11.34 4.06
C PHE A 18 -10.64 10.61 4.43
N ASN A 19 -9.50 11.32 4.33
CA ASN A 19 -8.17 10.77 4.62
C ASN A 19 -7.55 11.51 5.82
N ASN A 20 -7.11 10.74 6.83
CA ASN A 20 -6.25 11.23 7.90
C ASN A 20 -4.94 10.44 7.91
N THR A 21 -3.85 11.09 7.51
CA THR A 21 -2.51 10.47 7.43
C THR A 21 -1.60 10.97 8.56
N HIS A 22 -0.86 10.04 9.18
CA HIS A 22 0.24 10.29 10.10
C HIS A 22 1.51 9.62 9.57
N ALA A 23 2.64 10.32 9.59
CA ALA A 23 3.92 9.78 9.14
C ALA A 23 5.06 10.22 10.05
N ALA A 24 6.00 9.32 10.32
CA ALA A 24 7.26 9.62 10.98
C ALA A 24 8.40 8.87 10.29
N SER A 25 9.57 9.50 10.18
CA SER A 25 10.76 8.87 9.62
C SER A 25 12.03 9.32 10.33
N LEU A 26 13.01 8.42 10.36
CA LEU A 26 14.34 8.64 10.91
C LEU A 26 15.36 8.17 9.88
N ASN A 27 16.28 9.06 9.51
CA ASN A 27 17.40 8.74 8.62
C ASN A 27 18.69 9.08 9.34
N LEU A 28 19.54 8.08 9.57
CA LEU A 28 20.84 8.22 10.22
C LEU A 28 21.93 7.77 9.25
N LEU A 29 22.89 8.64 9.00
CA LEU A 29 24.12 8.33 8.27
C LEU A 29 25.29 8.53 9.23
N GLN A 30 26.03 7.46 9.50
CA GLN A 30 27.18 7.49 10.41
C GLN A 30 28.39 6.83 9.76
N ASN A 31 29.49 7.55 9.73
CA ASN A 31 30.80 6.99 9.42
C ASN A 31 31.43 6.56 10.75
N PHE A 32 31.49 5.25 11.00
CA PHE A 32 32.07 4.72 12.23
C PHE A 32 33.61 4.69 12.14
N SER A 33 34.15 4.56 10.94
CA SER A 33 35.58 4.68 10.66
C SER A 33 35.82 5.16 9.24
N LYS A 34 37.08 5.45 8.87
CA LYS A 34 37.45 5.72 7.47
C LYS A 34 37.08 4.60 6.50
N LYS A 35 36.85 3.38 7.01
CA LYS A 35 36.55 2.18 6.22
C LYS A 35 35.12 1.69 6.37
N LEU A 36 34.31 2.25 7.26
CA LEU A 36 32.97 1.76 7.55
C LEU A 36 31.96 2.90 7.59
N ASN A 37 31.06 2.89 6.61
CA ASN A 37 29.94 3.81 6.51
C ASN A 37 28.65 3.03 6.69
N MET A 38 27.75 3.54 7.53
CA MET A 38 26.44 2.92 7.75
C MET A 38 25.32 3.92 7.56
N LYS A 39 24.24 3.48 6.93
CA LYS A 39 23.01 4.25 6.74
C LYS A 39 21.84 3.44 7.29
N PHE A 40 21.03 4.07 8.12
CA PHE A 40 19.80 3.52 8.66
C PHE A 40 18.65 4.43 8.26
N ASN A 41 17.58 3.85 7.71
CA ASN A 41 16.36 4.57 7.38
C ASN A 41 15.21 3.77 7.97
N ILE A 42 14.37 4.41 8.77
CA ILE A 42 13.18 3.81 9.35
C ILE A 42 12.02 4.76 9.08
N SER A 43 10.89 4.24 8.63
CA SER A 43 9.67 5.01 8.44
C SER A 43 8.47 4.24 8.99
N VAL A 44 7.51 4.98 9.52
CA VAL A 44 6.19 4.47 9.89
C VAL A 44 5.13 5.41 9.34
N THR A 45 4.11 4.84 8.73
CA THR A 45 2.95 5.60 8.27
C THR A 45 1.67 4.92 8.71
N GLY A 46 0.66 5.72 8.97
CA GLY A 46 -0.69 5.26 9.25
C GLY A 46 -1.66 6.16 8.51
N ASP A 47 -2.59 5.54 7.79
CA ASP A 47 -3.70 6.25 7.17
C ASP A 47 -5.01 5.72 7.78
N LYS A 48 -6.03 6.57 7.76
CA LYS A 48 -7.41 6.19 7.95
C LYS A 48 -8.19 6.78 6.78
N ASN A 49 -8.65 5.88 5.91
CA ASN A 49 -9.55 6.22 4.82
C ASN A 49 -10.96 5.77 5.18
N THR A 50 -11.94 6.64 4.99
CA THR A 50 -13.37 6.30 5.05
C THR A 50 -13.98 6.63 3.69
N GLN A 51 -14.57 5.62 3.06
CA GLN A 51 -15.30 5.74 1.81
C GLN A 51 -16.74 5.34 2.03
N THR A 52 -17.67 6.22 1.66
CA THR A 52 -19.09 5.91 1.63
C THR A 52 -19.55 5.88 0.18
N SER A 53 -20.38 4.91 -0.19
CA SER A 53 -21.06 4.85 -1.48
C SER A 53 -22.52 4.47 -1.27
N GLN A 54 -23.39 5.15 -1.99
CA GLN A 54 -24.82 4.86 -2.03
C GLN A 54 -25.19 4.59 -3.47
N LYS A 55 -25.85 3.46 -3.70
CA LYS A 55 -26.24 3.01 -5.02
C LYS A 55 -27.68 2.56 -4.99
N HIS A 56 -28.46 3.10 -5.93
CA HIS A 56 -29.79 2.61 -6.23
C HIS A 56 -29.75 1.92 -7.59
N THR A 57 -30.22 0.68 -7.65
CA THR A 57 -30.22 -0.11 -8.88
C THR A 57 -31.63 -0.55 -9.21
N GLU A 58 -32.04 -0.31 -10.45
CA GLU A 58 -33.30 -0.78 -11.00
C GLU A 58 -33.03 -1.73 -12.17
N LEU A 59 -33.59 -2.94 -12.08
CA LEU A 59 -33.51 -3.98 -13.10
C LEU A 59 -34.90 -4.12 -13.73
N PHE A 60 -35.00 -3.73 -15.00
CA PHE A 60 -36.25 -3.78 -15.76
C PHE A 60 -36.37 -5.11 -16.51
N PHE A 61 -37.41 -5.88 -16.21
CA PHE A 61 -37.78 -7.10 -16.93
C PHE A 61 -39.08 -6.87 -17.71
N ASN A 62 -39.38 -7.75 -18.67
CA ASN A 62 -40.53 -7.60 -19.58
C ASN A 62 -41.90 -7.46 -18.89
N LYS A 63 -42.02 -7.83 -17.61
CA LYS A 63 -43.27 -7.76 -16.83
C LYS A 63 -43.12 -7.23 -15.40
N ASP A 64 -41.89 -7.03 -14.92
CA ASP A 64 -41.59 -6.67 -13.53
C ASP A 64 -40.37 -5.76 -13.46
N THR A 65 -40.31 -4.93 -12.43
CA THR A 65 -39.11 -4.14 -12.09
C THR A 65 -38.62 -4.59 -10.72
N ILE A 66 -37.35 -4.98 -10.63
CA ILE A 66 -36.68 -5.26 -9.36
C ILE A 66 -35.81 -4.04 -9.03
N ALA A 67 -36.13 -3.35 -7.94
CA ALA A 67 -35.31 -2.26 -7.43
C ALA A 67 -34.64 -2.69 -6.12
N TYR A 68 -33.38 -2.31 -5.95
CA TYR A 68 -32.68 -2.49 -4.68
C TYR A 68 -31.76 -1.32 -4.38
N PHE A 69 -31.59 -1.06 -3.08
CA PHE A 69 -30.71 -0.03 -2.56
C PHE A 69 -29.54 -0.68 -1.83
N GLU A 70 -28.34 -0.18 -2.12
CA GLU A 70 -27.09 -0.54 -1.49
C GLU A 70 -26.47 0.71 -0.84
N SER A 71 -26.20 0.64 0.46
CA SER A 71 -25.30 1.60 1.13
C SER A 71 -24.08 0.86 1.61
N ASN A 72 -22.91 1.33 1.21
CA ASN A 72 -21.62 0.76 1.55
C ASN A 72 -20.76 1.77 2.29
N ASP A 73 -20.35 1.41 3.50
CA ASP A 73 -19.34 2.14 4.26
C ASP A 73 -18.08 1.29 4.37
N TRP A 74 -16.98 1.74 3.77
CA TRP A 74 -15.67 1.11 3.89
C TRP A 74 -14.75 1.97 4.76
N ILE A 75 -14.20 1.35 5.79
CA ILE A 75 -13.20 1.97 6.66
C ILE A 75 -11.90 1.18 6.52
N THR A 76 -10.88 1.80 5.95
CA THR A 76 -9.55 1.20 5.77
C THR A 76 -8.54 1.91 6.66
N LYS A 77 -7.77 1.15 7.45
CA LYS A 77 -6.77 1.68 8.38
C LYS A 77 -5.40 1.04 8.14
N PRO A 78 -4.73 1.33 7.01
CA PRO A 78 -3.45 0.75 6.73
C PRO A 78 -2.37 1.39 7.62
N LYS A 79 -1.49 0.55 8.14
CA LYS A 79 -0.29 0.94 8.86
C LYS A 79 0.90 0.30 8.19
N THR A 80 1.87 1.10 7.76
CA THR A 80 3.13 0.60 7.21
C THR A 80 4.28 0.93 8.13
N ALA A 81 5.23 0.02 8.22
CA ALA A 81 6.52 0.27 8.83
C ALA A 81 7.61 -0.30 7.93
N GLU A 82 8.60 0.50 7.61
CA GLU A 82 9.69 0.14 6.72
C GLU A 82 11.03 0.47 7.39
N GLY A 83 12.01 -0.36 7.11
CA GLY A 83 13.36 -0.23 7.64
C GLY A 83 14.38 -0.64 6.59
N GLN A 84 15.44 0.14 6.44
CA GLN A 84 16.57 -0.17 5.59
C GLN A 84 17.86 0.11 6.33
N ILE A 85 18.74 -0.89 6.36
CA ILE A 85 20.13 -0.75 6.80
C ILE A 85 21.04 -0.93 5.59
N GLU A 86 22.00 -0.02 5.42
CA GLU A 86 23.11 -0.16 4.49
C GLU A 86 24.42 -0.09 5.26
N ALA A 87 25.34 -1.01 4.96
CA ALA A 87 26.70 -0.98 5.48
C ALA A 87 27.69 -1.09 4.33
N GLU A 88 28.60 -0.14 4.21
CA GLU A 88 29.68 -0.14 3.24
C GLU A 88 31.02 -0.25 3.96
N TYR A 89 31.76 -1.32 3.67
CA TYR A 89 33.11 -1.55 4.17
C TYR A 89 34.12 -1.42 3.03
N TYR A 90 35.14 -0.58 3.22
CA TYR A 90 36.19 -0.34 2.24
C TYR A 90 37.45 -1.10 2.63
N PHE A 91 37.82 -2.11 1.84
CA PHE A 91 39.10 -2.80 1.99
C PHE A 91 40.25 -1.94 1.46
N SER A 92 39.99 -1.19 0.39
CA SER A 92 40.87 -0.19 -0.21
C SER A 92 40.05 0.80 -1.05
N ASP A 93 40.69 1.83 -1.60
CA ASP A 93 40.05 2.77 -2.53
C ASP A 93 39.49 2.09 -3.79
N LYS A 94 39.91 0.85 -4.07
CA LYS A 94 39.50 0.06 -5.25
C LYS A 94 38.54 -1.06 -4.92
N SER A 95 38.26 -1.33 -3.64
CA SER A 95 37.45 -2.48 -3.25
C SER A 95 36.54 -2.19 -2.06
N ARG A 96 35.26 -2.51 -2.22
CA ARG A 96 34.26 -2.37 -1.16
C ARG A 96 33.33 -3.57 -1.08
N LEU A 97 32.90 -3.88 0.13
CA LEU A 97 31.76 -4.73 0.42
C LEU A 97 30.57 -3.83 0.79
N LYS A 98 29.43 -4.04 0.14
CA LYS A 98 28.18 -3.36 0.45
C LYS A 98 27.14 -4.39 0.88
N TYR A 99 26.54 -4.17 2.03
CA TYR A 99 25.36 -4.89 2.49
C TYR A 99 24.16 -3.94 2.51
N ILE A 100 23.01 -4.44 2.06
CA ILE A 100 21.71 -3.77 2.15
C ILE A 100 20.71 -4.77 2.71
N GLY A 101 20.15 -4.48 3.88
CA GLY A 101 19.01 -5.20 4.44
C GLY A 101 17.78 -4.30 4.43
N LYS A 102 16.64 -4.82 3.97
CA LYS A 102 15.35 -4.11 3.97
C LYS A 102 14.28 -4.97 4.61
N GLY A 103 13.43 -4.35 5.40
CA GLY A 103 12.24 -4.95 5.98
C GLY A 103 11.06 -4.00 5.83
N ALA A 104 9.89 -4.53 5.48
CA ALA A 104 8.66 -3.76 5.41
C ALA A 104 7.51 -4.61 5.95
N THR A 105 6.61 -4.00 6.71
CA THR A 105 5.34 -4.61 7.08
C THR A 105 4.20 -3.66 6.77
N ASN A 106 3.10 -4.22 6.30
CA ASN A 106 1.84 -3.53 6.10
C ASN A 106 0.76 -4.29 6.85
N VAL A 107 0.03 -3.59 7.71
CA VAL A 107 -1.15 -4.10 8.38
C VAL A 107 -2.34 -3.29 7.91
N SER A 108 -3.29 -3.91 7.22
CA SER A 108 -4.55 -3.27 6.85
C SER A 108 -5.68 -3.90 7.65
N ASN A 109 -6.54 -3.05 8.19
CA ASN A 109 -7.83 -3.48 8.72
C ASN A 109 -8.90 -2.77 7.91
N GLU A 110 -9.84 -3.55 7.41
CA GLU A 110 -10.95 -3.11 6.61
C GLU A 110 -12.25 -3.57 7.26
N ALA A 111 -13.14 -2.62 7.48
CA ALA A 111 -14.52 -2.90 7.86
C ALA A 111 -15.41 -2.41 6.73
N SER A 112 -16.32 -3.29 6.28
CA SER A 112 -17.37 -2.96 5.33
C SER A 112 -18.73 -3.19 5.97
N HIS A 113 -19.60 -2.20 5.87
CA HIS A 113 -21.01 -2.34 6.18
C HIS A 113 -21.81 -2.17 4.89
N LEU A 114 -22.39 -3.27 4.41
CA LEU A 114 -23.32 -3.28 3.30
C LEU A 114 -24.74 -3.35 3.86
N LEU A 115 -25.57 -2.39 3.50
CA LEU A 115 -27.02 -2.44 3.69
C LEU A 115 -27.65 -2.82 2.35
N PHE A 116 -28.18 -4.04 2.25
CA PHE A 116 -28.88 -4.52 1.07
C PHE A 116 -30.34 -4.79 1.45
N ASN A 117 -31.28 -4.02 0.90
CA ASN A 117 -32.71 -4.19 1.16
C ASN A 117 -33.07 -4.32 2.66
N SER A 118 -32.52 -3.43 3.49
CA SER A 118 -32.63 -3.39 4.96
C SER A 118 -31.88 -4.50 5.73
N ASP A 119 -31.26 -5.47 5.06
CA ASP A 119 -30.35 -6.41 5.69
C ASP A 119 -28.95 -5.84 5.81
N ARG A 120 -28.39 -5.88 7.03
CA ARG A 120 -27.03 -5.41 7.31
C ARG A 120 -26.06 -6.58 7.24
N ILE A 121 -25.16 -6.53 6.27
CA ILE A 121 -24.01 -7.43 6.16
C ILE A 121 -22.77 -6.67 6.65
N THR A 122 -22.06 -7.25 7.61
CA THR A 122 -20.79 -6.69 8.10
C THR A 122 -19.65 -7.63 7.77
N GLN A 123 -18.64 -7.11 7.07
CA GLN A 123 -17.42 -7.83 6.77
C GLN A 123 -16.24 -7.14 7.46
N ASN A 124 -15.45 -7.92 8.18
CA ASN A 124 -14.19 -7.45 8.77
C ASN A 124 -13.05 -8.26 8.14
N LEU A 125 -12.12 -7.57 7.50
CA LEU A 125 -10.93 -8.16 6.92
C LEU A 125 -9.69 -7.57 7.61
N SER A 126 -8.80 -8.44 8.07
CA SER A 126 -7.50 -8.06 8.58
C SER A 126 -6.43 -8.73 7.74
N SER A 127 -5.50 -7.96 7.23
CA SER A 127 -4.36 -8.47 6.46
C SER A 127 -3.06 -7.95 7.05
N LYS A 128 -2.06 -8.83 7.05
CA LYS A 128 -0.69 -8.50 7.46
C LYS A 128 0.26 -9.05 6.43
N VAL A 129 1.03 -8.16 5.82
CA VAL A 129 2.09 -8.52 4.87
C VAL A 129 3.43 -8.17 5.51
N LEU A 130 4.40 -9.06 5.34
CA LEU A 130 5.79 -8.88 5.75
C LEU A 130 6.68 -9.17 4.55
N SER A 131 7.61 -8.26 4.27
CA SER A 131 8.62 -8.40 3.23
C SER A 131 10.00 -8.16 3.84
N VAL A 132 10.94 -9.05 3.52
CA VAL A 132 12.34 -8.95 3.95
C VAL A 132 13.22 -9.22 2.74
N SER A 133 14.20 -8.36 2.49
CA SER A 133 15.18 -8.57 1.43
C SER A 133 16.58 -8.24 1.91
N ASN A 134 17.55 -9.01 1.42
CA ASN A 134 18.95 -8.86 1.76
C ASN A 134 19.78 -8.91 0.48
N GLN A 135 20.74 -8.01 0.37
CA GLN A 135 21.65 -7.94 -0.74
C GLN A 135 23.07 -7.75 -0.20
N LEU A 136 23.99 -8.61 -0.65
CA LEU A 136 25.41 -8.47 -0.43
C LEU A 136 26.09 -8.28 -1.79
N SER A 137 26.96 -7.27 -1.90
CA SER A 137 27.61 -6.93 -3.15
C SER A 137 29.08 -6.59 -2.89
N TYR A 138 29.98 -7.21 -3.64
CA TYR A 138 31.39 -6.87 -3.66
C TYR A 138 31.70 -6.10 -4.94
N THR A 139 32.41 -4.98 -4.82
CA THR A 139 32.84 -4.18 -5.97
C THR A 139 34.35 -4.07 -5.96
N PHE A 140 35.00 -4.43 -7.06
CA PHE A 140 36.42 -4.21 -7.31
C PHE A 140 36.60 -3.38 -8.58
N ARG A 141 37.38 -2.30 -8.51
CA ARG A 141 37.71 -1.47 -9.66
C ARG A 141 39.15 -1.74 -10.11
N PRO A 142 39.37 -2.48 -11.21
CA PRO A 142 40.71 -2.68 -11.75
C PRO A 142 41.30 -1.36 -12.26
N SER A 143 42.61 -1.25 -12.16
CA SER A 143 43.38 -0.09 -12.66
C SER A 143 43.46 -0.14 -14.18
N SER A 144 42.98 0.90 -14.87
CA SER A 144 43.24 1.10 -16.31
C SER A 144 44.68 1.57 -16.53
N LYS A 145 45.64 0.66 -16.33
CA LYS A 145 46.93 0.73 -17.01
C LYS A 145 47.06 -0.57 -17.79
N MET A 146 46.40 -0.59 -18.95
CA MET A 146 46.79 -1.52 -20.01
C MET A 146 48.06 -0.94 -20.62
N LEU A 147 49.08 -1.80 -20.69
CA LEU A 147 50.36 -1.61 -21.37
C LEU A 147 50.16 -1.20 -22.83
#